data_AF-A0A0R3QZE3-F1
#
_entry.id   AF-A0A0R3QZE3-F1
#
_cell.length_a   1.000
_cell.length_b   1.000
_cell.length_c   1.000
_cell.angle_alpha   90.00
_cell.angle_beta   90.00
_cell.angle_gamma   90.00
#
_symmetry.space_group_name_H-M   'P 1'
#
loop_
_entity.id
_entity.type
_entity.pdbx_description
1 polymer ?
#
loop_
_entity_poly.entity_id
_entity_poly.type
_entity_poly.pdbx_seq_one_letter_code
_entity_poly.pdbx_strand_id
1 'polypeptide(L)'
;MDLPDPYLPGALSLLEQLDKKLLVVLRDGRTLIGYLRTIDQFANLVLHETLERIHVDNYYGDIERGVFLIRGENVVLAGEIDETKEQLSGLLKFFNAIYLFVVLTIHCLIPLSAKEILSLQQEKIEEKERFEEARNKIMKGRGRRAKPAIDVFNDES
;
A
#
# COMPACT_ATOMS: atom_id res chain seq x y z
N MET A 1 -11.80 -4.68 40.93
CA MET A 1 -10.61 -5.43 40.50
C MET A 1 -10.42 -5.05 39.06
N ASP A 2 -9.49 -4.16 38.78
CA ASP A 2 -9.16 -3.78 37.41
C ASP A 2 -8.26 -4.90 36.87
N LEU A 3 -8.80 -5.67 35.93
CA LEU A 3 -8.03 -6.67 35.20
C LEU A 3 -7.08 -5.92 34.25
N PRO A 4 -5.81 -6.34 34.13
CA PRO A 4 -4.90 -5.74 33.17
C PRO A 4 -5.42 -5.93 31.75
N ASP A 5 -5.27 -4.91 30.91
CA ASP A 5 -5.71 -4.97 29.52
C ASP A 5 -5.08 -6.18 28.82
N PRO A 6 -5.89 -7.07 28.21
CA PRO A 6 -5.38 -8.28 27.59
C PRO A 6 -4.51 -7.92 26.40
N TYR A 7 -3.24 -8.36 26.41
CA TYR A 7 -2.37 -8.24 25.24
C TYR A 7 -2.91 -9.13 24.12
N LEU A 8 -3.34 -8.51 23.02
CA LEU A 8 -3.92 -9.18 21.86
C LEU A 8 -2.87 -9.29 20.73
N PRO A 9 -2.11 -10.41 20.63
CA PRO A 9 -1.11 -10.56 19.59
C PRO A 9 -1.73 -10.79 18.20
N GLY A 10 -0.98 -10.41 17.17
CA GLY A 10 -1.31 -10.71 15.78
C GLY A 10 -2.53 -9.93 15.26
N ALA A 11 -3.43 -10.63 14.54
CA ALA A 11 -4.62 -10.01 13.95
C ALA A 11 -5.58 -9.41 14.99
N LEU A 12 -5.56 -9.92 16.23
CA LEU A 12 -6.39 -9.39 17.31
C LEU A 12 -5.96 -7.98 17.75
N SER A 13 -4.74 -7.54 17.45
CA SER A 13 -4.30 -6.16 17.69
C SER A 13 -5.05 -5.14 16.83
N LEU A 14 -5.56 -5.57 15.67
CA LEU A 14 -6.39 -4.75 14.79
C LEU A 14 -7.82 -4.59 15.35
N LEU A 15 -8.22 -5.37 16.36
CA LEU A 15 -9.53 -5.22 16.99
C LEU A 15 -9.66 -3.86 17.67
N GLU A 16 -8.56 -3.34 18.24
CA GLU A 16 -8.49 -2.00 18.83
C GLU A 16 -8.57 -0.86 17.79
N GLN A 17 -8.50 -1.23 16.51
CA GLN A 17 -8.58 -0.32 15.37
C GLN A 17 -9.94 -0.37 14.64
N LEU A 18 -10.92 -1.09 15.19
CA LEU A 18 -12.30 -1.07 14.69
C LEU A 18 -12.88 0.35 14.70
N ASP A 19 -13.66 0.66 13.66
CA ASP A 19 -14.28 1.95 13.38
C ASP A 19 -13.31 3.14 13.22
N LYS A 20 -12.02 2.86 13.12
CA LYS A 20 -10.99 3.88 12.84
C LYS A 20 -10.60 3.88 11.37
N LYS A 21 -10.03 5.00 10.94
CA LYS A 21 -9.50 5.16 9.59
C LYS A 21 -8.15 4.47 9.50
N LEU A 22 -8.02 3.52 8.59
CA LEU A 22 -6.80 2.74 8.38
C LEU A 22 -6.21 3.00 6.99
N LEU A 23 -4.89 3.03 6.93
CA LEU A 23 -4.10 2.81 5.72
C LEU A 23 -3.78 1.32 5.62
N VAL A 24 -4.11 0.71 4.49
CA VAL A 24 -3.80 -0.68 4.18
C VAL A 24 -2.95 -0.73 2.92
N VAL A 25 -1.79 -1.36 3.00
CA VAL A 25 -0.93 -1.65 1.85
C VAL A 25 -1.12 -3.12 1.46
N LEU A 26 -1.49 -3.32 0.20
CA LEU A 26 -1.65 -4.64 -0.38
C LEU A 26 -0.35 -5.16 -1.00
N ARG A 27 -0.28 -6.48 -1.18
CA ARG A 27 0.81 -7.18 -1.90
C ARG A 27 1.05 -6.63 -3.30
N ASP A 28 -0.02 -6.23 -3.98
CA ASP A 28 0.03 -5.66 -5.33
C ASP A 28 0.63 -4.24 -5.37
N GLY A 29 1.02 -3.68 -4.22
CA GLY A 29 1.53 -2.31 -4.11
C GLY A 29 0.45 -1.23 -4.10
N ARG A 30 -0.82 -1.63 -4.01
CA ARG A 30 -1.97 -0.71 -3.89
C ARG A 30 -2.09 -0.21 -2.45
N THR A 31 -2.41 1.07 -2.29
CA THR A 31 -2.66 1.69 -0.99
C THR A 31 -4.14 2.05 -0.88
N LEU A 32 -4.81 1.49 0.12
CA LEU A 32 -6.21 1.75 0.42
C LEU A 32 -6.31 2.52 1.74
N ILE A 33 -7.21 3.49 1.79
CA ILE A 33 -7.53 4.28 2.98
C ILE A 33 -9.02 4.15 3.22
N GLY A 34 -9.45 3.74 4.40
CA GLY A 34 -10.88 3.62 4.70
C GLY A 34 -11.16 3.28 6.15
N TYR A 35 -12.43 3.21 6.52
CA TYR A 35 -12.83 2.86 7.89
C TYR A 35 -12.95 1.36 8.06
N LEU A 36 -12.24 0.79 9.05
CA LEU A 36 -12.33 -0.64 9.34
C LEU A 36 -13.68 -0.94 10.03
N ARG A 37 -14.53 -1.75 9.40
CA ARG A 37 -15.83 -2.14 9.97
C ARG A 37 -15.80 -3.49 10.64
N THR A 38 -15.08 -4.44 10.06
CA THR A 38 -15.04 -5.81 10.56
C THR A 38 -13.70 -6.45 10.21
N ILE A 39 -13.23 -7.27 11.13
CA ILE A 39 -12.04 -8.10 10.97
C ILE A 39 -12.36 -9.54 11.38
N ASP A 40 -11.74 -10.49 10.70
CA ASP A 40 -11.74 -11.92 11.04
C ASP A 40 -10.37 -12.36 11.62
N GLN A 41 -10.31 -13.51 12.28
CA GLN A 41 -9.09 -14.10 12.84
C GLN A 41 -7.96 -14.31 11.81
N PHE A 42 -8.32 -14.42 10.53
CA PHE A 42 -7.38 -14.52 9.41
C PHE A 42 -6.95 -13.15 8.85
N ALA A 43 -7.24 -12.04 9.55
CA ALA A 43 -7.00 -10.67 9.12
C ALA A 43 -7.71 -10.29 7.80
N ASN A 44 -8.84 -10.93 7.50
CA ASN A 44 -9.73 -10.46 6.43
C ASN A 44 -10.35 -9.14 6.88
N LEU A 45 -10.24 -8.09 6.07
CA LEU A 45 -10.66 -6.74 6.42
C LEU A 45 -11.86 -6.32 5.57
N VAL A 46 -12.88 -5.77 6.22
CA VAL A 46 -13.97 -5.05 5.56
C VAL A 46 -13.77 -3.56 5.80
N LEU A 47 -13.46 -2.83 4.74
CA LEU A 47 -13.31 -1.39 4.78
C LEU A 47 -14.53 -0.71 4.18
N HIS A 48 -14.96 0.39 4.80
CA HIS A 48 -16.03 1.27 4.33
C HIS A 48 -15.47 2.62 3.90
N GLU A 49 -16.14 3.29 2.95
CA GLU A 49 -15.71 4.56 2.36
C GLU A 49 -14.23 4.52 1.92
N THR A 50 -13.86 3.43 1.25
CA THR A 50 -12.48 3.23 0.81
C THR A 50 -12.11 4.17 -0.32
N LEU A 51 -10.98 4.84 -0.12
CA LEU A 51 -10.23 5.59 -1.10
C LEU A 51 -9.00 4.79 -1.48
N GLU A 52 -8.82 4.55 -2.77
CA GLU A 52 -7.59 4.03 -3.31
C GLU A 52 -6.67 5.21 -3.66
N ARG A 53 -5.52 5.30 -2.98
CA ARG A 53 -4.54 6.36 -3.17
C ARG A 53 -3.41 5.87 -4.07
N ILE A 54 -3.27 6.51 -5.22
CA ILE A 54 -2.25 6.18 -6.22
C ILE A 54 -1.16 7.25 -6.15
N HIS A 55 0.09 6.81 -6.02
CA HIS A 55 1.25 7.69 -5.96
C HIS A 55 2.08 7.54 -7.23
N VAL A 56 2.31 8.63 -7.95
CA VAL A 56 3.12 8.67 -9.17
C VAL A 56 4.12 9.82 -9.06
N ASP A 57 5.39 9.51 -8.83
CA ASP A 57 6.45 10.51 -8.58
C ASP A 57 6.09 11.49 -7.46
N ASN A 58 5.79 12.73 -7.85
CA ASN A 58 5.46 13.88 -7.01
C ASN A 58 3.96 14.19 -7.04
N TYR A 59 3.14 13.27 -7.52
CA TYR A 59 1.69 13.41 -7.58
C TYR A 59 1.01 12.30 -6.81
N TYR A 60 -0.17 12.62 -6.29
CA TYR A 60 -1.08 11.63 -5.75
C TYR A 60 -2.49 11.88 -6.27
N GLY A 61 -3.28 10.82 -6.37
CA GLY A 61 -4.70 10.91 -6.67
C GLY A 61 -5.48 9.88 -5.86
N ASP A 62 -6.64 10.31 -5.37
CA ASP A 62 -7.54 9.48 -4.58
C ASP A 62 -8.74 9.06 -5.44
N ILE A 63 -9.06 7.77 -5.41
CA ILE A 63 -10.17 7.17 -6.16
C ILE A 63 -11.14 6.53 -5.18
N GLU A 64 -12.38 7.00 -5.16
CA GLU A 64 -13.44 6.39 -4.36
C GLU A 64 -13.80 4.98 -4.87
N ARG A 65 -13.78 4.01 -3.97
CA ARG A 65 -14.15 2.60 -4.23
C ARG A 65 -15.38 2.14 -3.44
N GLY A 66 -15.75 2.84 -2.37
CA GLY A 66 -16.93 2.50 -1.55
C GLY A 66 -16.64 1.44 -0.49
N VAL A 67 -17.24 0.25 -0.61
CA VAL A 67 -17.01 -0.87 0.32
C VAL A 67 -16.05 -1.87 -0.30
N PHE A 68 -15.03 -2.27 0.44
CA PHE A 68 -13.97 -3.14 -0.06
C PHE A 68 -13.72 -4.31 0.91
N LEU A 69 -13.76 -5.53 0.39
CA LEU A 69 -13.41 -6.75 1.12
C LEU A 69 -12.00 -7.17 0.72
N ILE A 70 -11.10 -7.19 1.69
CA ILE A 70 -9.69 -7.56 1.51
C ILE A 70 -9.46 -8.92 2.16
N ARG A 71 -8.84 -9.83 1.41
CA ARG A 71 -8.40 -11.11 1.95
C ARG A 71 -7.08 -10.95 2.71
N GLY A 72 -7.00 -11.53 3.89
CA GLY A 72 -5.91 -11.28 4.84
C GLY A 72 -4.53 -11.63 4.33
N GLU A 73 -4.39 -12.63 3.45
CA GLU A 73 -3.08 -12.96 2.87
C GLU A 73 -2.53 -11.91 1.90
N ASN A 74 -3.37 -10.99 1.43
CA ASN A 74 -2.95 -9.90 0.56
C ASN A 74 -2.58 -8.63 1.33
N VAL A 75 -2.84 -8.59 2.64
CA VAL A 75 -2.48 -7.46 3.51
C VAL A 75 -1.00 -7.57 3.87
N VAL A 76 -0.22 -6.55 3.50
CA VAL A 76 1.20 -6.45 3.89
C VAL A 76 1.34 -5.65 5.18
N LEU A 77 0.65 -4.50 5.25
CA LEU A 77 0.67 -3.59 6.38
C LEU A 77 -0.71 -2.96 6.55
N ALA A 78 -1.15 -2.83 7.79
CA ALA A 78 -2.30 -2.02 8.16
C ALA A 78 -1.92 -1.11 9.34
N GLY A 79 -2.34 0.16 9.30
CA GLY A 79 -2.05 1.11 10.36
C GLY A 79 -3.05 2.27 10.40
N GLU A 80 -3.35 2.74 11.61
CA GLU A 80 -4.30 3.84 11.84
C GLU A 80 -3.76 5.16 11.26
N ILE A 81 -4.60 5.86 10.49
CA ILE A 81 -4.36 7.24 10.07
C ILE A 81 -5.15 8.17 10.98
N ASP A 82 -4.45 9.11 11.58
CA ASP A 82 -5.04 10.23 12.33
C ASP A 82 -5.19 11.44 11.40
N GLU A 83 -6.44 11.88 11.18
CA GLU A 83 -6.79 12.98 10.28
C GLU A 83 -6.15 14.31 10.71
N THR A 84 -5.92 14.50 12.01
CA THR A 84 -5.28 15.72 12.54
C THR A 84 -3.79 15.78 12.22
N LYS A 85 -3.15 14.62 12.05
CA LYS A 85 -1.72 14.49 11.71
C LYS A 85 -1.47 14.45 10.22
N GLU A 86 -2.47 14.09 9.41
CA GLU A 86 -2.38 14.12 7.93
C GLU A 86 -2.14 15.56 7.42
N GLN A 87 -2.74 16.56 8.08
CA GLN A 87 -2.61 17.98 7.72
C GLN A 87 -1.24 18.59 8.09
N LEU A 88 -0.59 18.07 9.14
CA LEU A 88 0.67 18.63 9.67
C LEU A 88 1.91 17.79 9.31
N SER A 89 1.71 16.52 8.95
CA SER A 89 2.75 15.57 8.63
C SER A 89 2.22 14.59 7.60
N GLY A 90 2.37 14.93 6.32
CA GLY A 90 2.04 14.01 5.23
C GLY A 90 2.77 12.68 5.43
N LEU A 91 2.02 11.60 5.71
CA LEU A 91 2.42 10.19 5.57
C LEU A 91 3.78 9.74 6.16
N LEU A 92 4.44 10.55 7.01
CA LEU A 92 5.89 10.45 7.24
C LEU A 92 6.33 9.72 8.51
N LYS A 93 5.44 9.04 9.26
CA LYS A 93 5.85 8.48 10.58
C LYS A 93 5.54 7.02 10.87
N PHE A 94 5.10 6.21 9.90
CA PHE A 94 4.98 4.75 10.10
C PHE A 94 5.88 3.87 9.23
N PHE A 95 6.59 4.45 8.27
CA PHE A 95 7.53 3.72 7.44
C PHE A 95 8.95 3.97 7.96
N ASN A 96 9.43 3.17 8.91
CA ASN A 96 10.81 3.28 9.36
C ASN A 96 11.51 1.92 9.48
N ALA A 97 11.47 1.16 8.37
CA ALA A 97 12.41 0.06 8.13
C ALA A 97 12.74 -0.21 6.64
N ILE A 98 12.07 0.43 5.66
CA ILE A 98 12.30 0.19 4.21
C ILE A 98 12.70 1.47 3.45
N TYR A 99 12.92 2.58 4.16
CA TYR A 99 13.28 3.87 3.57
C TYR A 99 14.79 4.04 3.38
N LEU A 100 15.29 3.76 2.17
CA LEU A 100 16.57 4.35 1.72
C LEU A 100 16.56 4.83 0.27
N PHE A 101 15.41 5.04 -0.38
CA PHE A 101 15.42 5.65 -1.72
C PHE A 101 14.34 6.69 -2.05
N VAL A 102 13.38 6.96 -1.15
CA VAL A 102 12.19 7.75 -1.53
C VAL A 102 11.93 9.00 -0.65
N VAL A 103 12.68 9.24 0.44
CA VAL A 103 12.29 10.27 1.43
C VAL A 103 12.46 11.72 0.93
N LEU A 104 13.23 12.01 -0.11
CA LEU A 104 13.55 13.42 -0.42
C LEU A 104 12.51 14.17 -1.29
N THR A 105 11.42 13.53 -1.74
CA THR A 105 10.46 14.15 -2.68
C THR A 105 9.03 14.31 -2.16
N ILE A 106 8.76 14.03 -0.88
CA ILE A 106 7.38 14.08 -0.31
C ILE A 106 6.99 15.50 0.16
N HIS A 107 7.83 16.52 -0.06
CA HIS A 107 7.51 17.89 0.37
C HIS A 107 6.57 18.66 -0.58
N CYS A 108 6.04 18.06 -1.65
CA CYS A 108 5.07 18.71 -2.53
C CYS A 108 4.30 17.68 -3.38
N LEU A 109 3.56 16.77 -2.75
CA LEU A 109 2.65 15.90 -3.49
C LEU A 109 1.45 16.74 -3.95
N ILE A 110 1.37 17.03 -5.25
CA ILE A 110 0.27 17.80 -5.83
C ILE A 110 -0.93 16.86 -6.03
N PRO A 111 -2.13 17.19 -5.53
CA PRO A 111 -3.33 16.39 -5.81
C PRO A 111 -3.71 16.52 -7.29
N LEU A 112 -3.89 15.39 -7.96
CA LEU A 112 -4.40 15.31 -9.33
C LEU A 112 -5.80 14.68 -9.36
N SER A 113 -6.54 14.92 -10.44
CA SER A 113 -7.79 14.22 -10.68
C SER A 113 -7.55 12.72 -10.86
N ALA A 114 -8.52 11.90 -10.47
CA ALA A 114 -8.50 10.44 -10.66
C ALA A 114 -8.21 10.04 -12.12
N LYS A 115 -8.67 10.81 -13.10
CA LYS A 115 -8.40 10.53 -14.52
C LYS A 115 -6.94 10.76 -14.91
N GLU A 116 -6.34 11.83 -14.39
CA GLU A 116 -4.98 12.25 -14.72
C GLU A 116 -3.95 11.32 -14.07
N ILE A 117 -4.18 10.92 -12.81
CA ILE A 117 -3.28 10.00 -12.11
C ILE A 117 -3.29 8.61 -12.77
N LEU A 118 -4.44 8.15 -13.26
CA LEU A 118 -4.56 6.87 -13.97
C LEU A 118 -3.81 6.88 -15.30
N SER A 119 -3.89 7.96 -16.08
CA SER A 119 -3.10 8.09 -17.31
C SER A 119 -1.60 8.09 -17.02
N LEU A 120 -1.15 8.83 -16.00
CA LEU A 120 0.26 8.87 -15.61
C LEU A 120 0.77 7.51 -15.10
N GLN A 121 -0.07 6.80 -14.34
CA GLN A 121 0.26 5.45 -13.88
C GLN A 121 0.39 4.49 -15.05
N GLN A 122 -0.52 4.54 -16.02
CA GLN A 122 -0.49 3.69 -17.21
C GLN A 122 0.77 3.92 -18.04
N GLU A 123 1.12 5.19 -18.31
CA GLU A 123 2.34 5.55 -19.04
C GLU A 123 3.61 5.00 -18.37
N LYS A 124 3.68 5.07 -17.04
CA LYS A 124 4.79 4.51 -16.28
C LYS A 124 4.87 3.00 -16.28
N ILE A 125 3.73 2.33 -16.19
CA ILE A 125 3.68 0.87 -16.27
C ILE A 125 4.21 0.44 -17.63
N GLU A 126 3.77 1.09 -18.72
CA GLU A 126 4.26 0.82 -20.07
C GLU A 126 5.76 1.14 -20.24
N GLU A 127 6.25 2.24 -19.68
CA GLU A 127 7.67 2.57 -19.72
C GLU A 127 8.50 1.50 -18.99
N LYS A 128 8.02 1.05 -17.83
CA LYS A 128 8.66 -0.01 -17.04
C LYS A 128 8.70 -1.34 -17.81
N GLU A 129 7.60 -1.70 -18.48
CA GLU A 129 7.54 -2.88 -19.34
C GLU A 129 8.53 -2.80 -20.51
N ARG A 130 8.56 -1.67 -21.22
CA ARG A 130 9.52 -1.43 -22.32
C ARG A 130 10.96 -1.48 -21.83
N PHE A 131 11.24 -0.89 -20.68
CA PHE A 131 12.56 -0.91 -20.06
C PHE A 131 12.97 -2.33 -19.67
N GLU A 132 12.04 -3.12 -19.11
CA GLU A 132 12.29 -4.50 -18.73
C GLU A 132 12.54 -5.40 -19.95
N GLU A 133 11.81 -5.21 -21.05
CA GLU A 133 12.06 -5.89 -22.32
C GLU A 133 13.44 -5.55 -22.90
N ALA A 134 13.81 -4.26 -22.92
CA ALA A 134 15.11 -3.81 -23.40
C ALA A 134 16.24 -4.39 -22.54
N ARG A 135 16.07 -4.35 -21.21
CA ARG A 135 16.98 -4.96 -20.24
C ARG A 135 17.12 -6.46 -20.48
N ASN A 136 16.01 -7.17 -20.73
CA ASN A 136 16.01 -8.62 -20.98
C ASN A 136 16.72 -8.99 -22.29
N LYS A 137 16.58 -8.19 -23.36
CA LYS A 137 17.32 -8.36 -24.62
C LYS A 137 18.84 -8.20 -24.41
N ILE A 138 19.26 -7.17 -23.67
CA ILE A 138 20.68 -6.93 -23.36
C ILE A 138 21.25 -8.07 -22.49
N MET A 139 20.48 -8.56 -21.51
CA MET A 139 20.93 -9.60 -20.59
C MET A 139 21.12 -10.95 -21.31
N LYS A 140 20.21 -11.31 -22.22
CA LYS A 140 20.33 -12.49 -23.10
C LYS A 140 21.58 -12.41 -23.98
N GLY A 141 21.90 -11.24 -24.54
CA GLY A 141 23.13 -11.02 -25.32
C GLY A 141 24.42 -11.19 -24.52
N ARG A 142 24.37 -11.06 -23.19
CA ARG A 142 25.50 -11.29 -22.27
C ARG A 142 25.54 -12.70 -21.66
N GLY A 143 24.69 -13.63 -22.13
CA GLY A 143 24.61 -15.00 -21.62
C GLY A 143 24.07 -15.11 -20.18
N ARG A 144 23.51 -14.03 -19.63
CA ARG A 144 22.89 -14.02 -18.30
C ARG A 144 21.38 -14.15 -18.46
N ARG A 145 20.76 -15.05 -17.70
CA ARG A 145 19.30 -15.04 -17.55
C ARG A 145 18.95 -14.01 -16.49
N ALA A 146 18.00 -13.12 -16.81
CA ALA A 146 17.34 -12.34 -15.77
C ALA A 146 16.71 -13.34 -14.79
N LYS A 147 16.98 -13.19 -13.49
CA LYS A 147 16.13 -13.86 -12.51
C LYS A 147 14.72 -13.33 -12.77
N PRO A 148 13.70 -14.20 -12.94
CA PRO A 148 12.33 -13.70 -12.87
C PRO A 148 12.21 -12.91 -11.57
N ALA A 149 11.38 -11.87 -11.54
CA ALA A 149 10.96 -11.30 -10.27
C ALA A 149 10.26 -12.44 -9.52
N ILE A 150 11.02 -13.14 -8.69
CA ILE A 150 10.48 -14.07 -7.72
C ILE A 150 9.72 -13.12 -6.81
N ASP A 151 8.40 -13.19 -6.85
CA ASP A 151 7.59 -12.62 -5.79
C ASP A 151 8.03 -13.38 -4.54
N VAL A 152 8.93 -12.77 -3.74
CA VAL A 152 9.59 -13.41 -2.58
C VAL A 152 8.56 -13.89 -1.55
N PHE A 153 7.30 -13.51 -1.76
CA PHE A 153 6.19 -13.82 -0.90
C PHE A 153 5.15 -14.77 -1.50
N ASN A 154 5.40 -15.28 -2.72
CA ASN A 154 4.62 -16.38 -3.31
C ASN A 154 5.44 -17.66 -3.23
N ASP A 155 5.86 -18.03 -2.02
CA ASP A 155 6.30 -19.40 -1.74
C ASP A 155 5.02 -20.23 -1.54
N GLU A 156 4.54 -20.86 -2.62
CA GLU A 156 3.66 -22.01 -2.49
C GLU A 156 4.42 -23.09 -1.69
N SER A 157 3.96 -23.36 -0.47
CA SER A 157 4.37 -24.49 0.37
C SER A 157 3.17 -24.99 1.15
#